data_AF-A0A1R3W7F5-F1
#
_entry.id   AF-A0A1R3W7F5-F1
#
_cell.length_a   1.000
_cell.length_b   1.000
_cell.length_c   1.000
_cell.angle_alpha   90.00
_cell.angle_beta   90.00
_cell.angle_gamma   90.00
#
_symmetry.space_group_name_H-M   'P 1'
#
loop_
_entity.id
_entity.type
_entity.pdbx_description
1 polymer ?
#
loop_
_entity_poly.entity_id
_entity_poly.type
_entity_poly.pdbx_seq_one_letter_code
_entity_poly.pdbx_strand_id
1 'polypeptide(L)'
;MSLPWYVLPDHAADLPDPLPTRAPLPAQYIHNALPRLAPVIRGDIRNGRANSRRARLAFAQLAEALPVGLLPSRREVESGVRWLEREVWGNAHS
;
A
#
# COMPACT_ATOMS: atom_id res chain seq x y z
N MET A 1 16.44 -13.85 -13.91
CA MET A 1 16.15 -13.58 -12.48
C MET A 1 14.66 -13.31 -12.36
N SER A 2 13.88 -14.24 -11.78
CA SER A 2 12.48 -13.97 -11.44
C SER A 2 12.43 -12.85 -10.40
N LEU A 3 11.60 -11.84 -10.64
CA LEU A 3 11.32 -10.83 -9.62
C LEU A 3 10.74 -11.54 -8.37
N PRO A 4 11.10 -11.12 -7.15
CA PRO A 4 10.42 -11.58 -5.95
C PRO A 4 8.92 -11.31 -6.08
N TRP A 5 8.09 -12.27 -5.67
CA TRP A 5 6.63 -12.14 -5.64
C TRP A 5 6.23 -11.18 -4.51
N TYR A 6 6.27 -9.88 -4.79
CA TYR A 6 5.94 -8.84 -3.83
C TYR A 6 4.43 -8.58 -3.72
N VAL A 7 3.66 -9.08 -4.68
CA VAL A 7 2.20 -9.06 -4.72
C VAL A 7 1.69 -10.51 -4.63
N LEU A 8 0.69 -10.73 -3.79
CA LEU A 8 -0.01 -12.00 -3.63
C LEU A 8 -1.04 -12.16 -4.75
N PRO A 9 -1.31 -13.40 -5.19
CA PRO A 9 -2.42 -13.65 -6.10
C PRO A 9 -3.77 -13.32 -5.42
N ASP A 10 -4.77 -12.91 -6.20
CA ASP A 10 -6.04 -12.37 -5.68
C ASP A 10 -6.75 -13.30 -4.67
N HIS A 11 -6.65 -14.63 -4.85
CA HIS A 11 -7.26 -15.61 -3.95
C HIS A 11 -6.59 -15.74 -2.58
N ALA A 12 -5.40 -15.17 -2.42
CA ALA A 12 -4.62 -15.18 -1.18
C ALA A 12 -4.64 -13.81 -0.47
N ALA A 13 -5.32 -12.80 -1.03
CA ALA A 13 -5.44 -11.48 -0.44
C ALA A 13 -6.65 -11.40 0.48
N ASP A 14 -6.45 -10.89 1.70
CA ASP A 14 -7.56 -10.59 2.60
C ASP A 14 -8.42 -9.43 2.05
N LEU A 15 -9.70 -9.38 2.43
CA LEU A 15 -10.53 -8.20 2.20
C LEU A 15 -10.10 -7.10 3.18
N PRO A 16 -9.75 -5.89 2.71
CA PRO A 16 -9.41 -4.79 3.60
C PRO A 16 -10.64 -4.35 4.41
N ASP A 17 -10.44 -4.04 5.69
CA ASP A 17 -11.48 -3.41 6.51
C ASP A 17 -11.96 -2.10 5.86
N PRO A 18 -13.23 -1.70 6.02
CA PRO A 18 -13.72 -0.47 5.43
C PRO A 18 -13.00 0.75 6.02
N LEU A 19 -12.55 1.67 5.14
CA LEU A 19 -12.05 2.98 5.56
C LEU A 19 -13.20 3.97 5.81
N PRO A 20 -12.98 4.99 6.66
CA PRO A 20 -13.88 6.14 6.75
C PRO A 20 -14.09 6.78 5.37
N THR A 21 -15.32 7.20 5.05
CA THR A 21 -15.68 7.80 3.76
C THR A 21 -14.88 9.08 3.44
N ARG A 22 -14.34 9.74 4.47
CA ARG A 22 -13.47 10.93 4.34
C ARG A 22 -12.01 10.61 3.98
N ALA A 23 -11.64 9.34 3.82
CA ALA A 23 -10.27 8.97 3.52
C ALA A 23 -9.83 9.58 2.18
N PRO A 24 -8.67 10.24 2.09
CA PRO A 24 -8.18 10.79 0.83
C PRO A 24 -7.81 9.65 -0.14
N LEU A 25 -7.92 9.88 -1.45
CA LEU A 25 -7.65 8.87 -2.48
C LEU A 25 -6.31 8.12 -2.30
N PRO A 26 -5.18 8.78 -1.95
CA PRO A 26 -3.94 8.05 -1.73
C PRO A 26 -3.99 7.08 -0.54
N ALA A 27 -4.71 7.41 0.53
CA ALA A 27 -4.90 6.51 1.66
C ALA A 27 -5.78 5.31 1.28
N GLN A 28 -6.85 5.56 0.52
CA GLN A 28 -7.71 4.49 -0.01
C GLN A 28 -6.92 3.52 -0.88
N TYR A 29 -6.09 4.04 -1.79
CA TYR A 29 -5.25 3.23 -2.67
C TYR A 29 -4.30 2.33 -1.87
N ILE A 30 -3.55 2.90 -0.92
CA ILE A 30 -2.55 2.16 -0.14
C ILE A 30 -3.22 1.12 0.74
N HIS A 31 -4.33 1.48 1.39
CA HIS A 31 -5.11 0.57 2.23
C HIS A 31 -5.66 -0.62 1.44
N ASN A 32 -6.22 -0.38 0.26
CA ASN A 32 -6.72 -1.45 -0.61
C ASN A 32 -5.59 -2.30 -1.21
N ALA A 33 -4.39 -1.74 -1.35
CA ALA A 33 -3.21 -2.47 -1.81
C ALA A 33 -2.64 -3.38 -0.72
N LEU A 34 -2.65 -2.96 0.55
CA LEU A 34 -1.97 -3.67 1.65
C LEU A 34 -2.26 -5.18 1.73
N PRO A 35 -3.52 -5.66 1.67
CA PRO A 35 -3.80 -7.10 1.73
C PRO A 35 -3.22 -7.90 0.57
N ARG A 36 -3.02 -7.24 -0.57
CA ARG A 36 -2.42 -7.85 -1.77
C ARG A 36 -0.89 -7.84 -1.73
N LEU A 37 -0.27 -7.18 -0.75
CA LEU A 37 1.18 -7.09 -0.64
C LEU A 37 1.75 -8.21 0.23
N ALA A 38 2.90 -8.75 -0.17
CA ALA A 38 3.64 -9.72 0.62
C ALA A 38 3.93 -9.17 2.04
N PRO A 39 3.96 -10.01 3.09
CA PRO A 39 4.17 -9.57 4.47
C PRO A 39 5.38 -8.65 4.66
N VAL A 40 6.49 -8.92 3.96
CA VAL A 40 7.70 -8.09 4.02
C VAL A 40 7.46 -6.66 3.52
N ILE A 41 6.63 -6.46 2.50
CA ILE A 41 6.32 -5.14 1.96
C ILE A 41 5.34 -4.40 2.87
N ARG A 42 4.34 -5.11 3.43
CA ARG A 42 3.47 -4.55 4.47
C ARG A 42 4.28 -4.03 5.66
N GLY A 43 5.28 -4.81 6.09
CA GLY A 43 6.23 -4.40 7.12
C GLY A 43 7.04 -3.17 6.74
N ASP A 44 7.57 -3.10 5.51
CA ASP A 44 8.28 -1.89 5.02
C ASP A 44 7.38 -0.65 5.09
N ILE A 45 6.13 -0.75 4.61
CA ILE A 45 5.18 0.36 4.60
C ILE A 45 4.86 0.84 6.03
N ARG A 46 4.53 -0.09 6.95
CA ARG A 46 4.20 0.25 8.35
C ARG A 46 5.38 0.82 9.14
N ASN A 47 6.61 0.57 8.70
CA ASN A 47 7.83 1.12 9.31
C ASN A 47 8.32 2.41 8.60
N GLY A 48 7.45 3.12 7.89
CA GLY A 48 7.78 4.39 7.22
C GLY A 48 8.65 4.24 5.96
N ARG A 49 8.82 3.01 5.43
CA ARG A 49 9.65 2.72 4.24
C ARG A 49 8.81 2.50 2.98
N ALA A 50 7.65 3.14 2.88
CA ALA A 50 6.73 3.00 1.75
C ALA A 50 7.31 3.46 0.38
N ASN A 51 8.41 4.21 0.39
CA ASN A 51 9.14 4.62 -0.82
C ASN A 51 10.42 3.83 -1.07
N SER A 52 10.65 2.74 -0.34
CA SER A 52 11.78 1.86 -0.62
C SER A 52 11.69 1.31 -2.04
N ARG A 53 12.84 0.93 -2.62
CA ARG A 53 12.88 0.30 -3.95
C ARG A 53 11.93 -0.91 -4.02
N ARG A 54 11.84 -1.71 -2.96
CA ARG A 54 10.97 -2.89 -2.90
C ARG A 54 9.49 -2.51 -2.90
N ALA A 55 9.09 -1.55 -2.08
CA ALA A 55 7.71 -1.07 -2.03
C ALA A 55 7.28 -0.46 -3.38
N ARG A 56 8.16 0.32 -4.02
CA ARG A 56 7.90 0.89 -5.36
C ARG A 56 7.71 -0.19 -6.43
N LEU A 57 8.53 -1.25 -6.42
CA LEU A 57 8.35 -2.40 -7.32
C LEU A 57 7.03 -3.14 -7.04
N ALA A 58 6.65 -3.28 -5.77
CA ALA A 58 5.40 -3.92 -5.41
C ALA A 58 4.18 -3.12 -5.91
N PHE A 59 4.18 -1.80 -5.75
CA PHE A 59 3.14 -0.94 -6.33
C PHE A 59 3.11 -0.99 -7.85
N ALA A 60 4.25 -1.13 -8.51
CA ALA A 60 4.31 -1.28 -9.97
C ALA A 60 3.68 -2.60 -10.43
N GLN A 61 4.03 -3.72 -9.78
CA GLN A 61 3.40 -5.02 -10.05
C GLN A 61 1.88 -4.97 -9.82
N LEU A 62 1.43 -4.24 -8.81
CA LEU A 62 0.00 -4.05 -8.52
C LEU A 62 -0.69 -3.20 -9.58
N ALA A 63 -0.04 -2.14 -10.07
CA ALA A 63 -0.57 -1.27 -11.12
C ALA A 63 -0.66 -1.99 -12.47
N GLU A 64 0.29 -2.87 -12.80
CA GLU A 64 0.24 -3.71 -14.00
C GLU A 64 -0.92 -4.72 -13.96
N ALA A 65 -1.30 -5.19 -12.77
CA ALA A 65 -2.46 -6.06 -12.59
C ALA A 65 -3.81 -5.31 -12.63
N LEU A 66 -3.80 -3.97 -12.56
CA LEU A 66 -4.99 -3.14 -12.61
C LEU A 66 -5.21 -2.57 -14.02
N PRO A 67 -6.47 -2.53 -14.51
CA PRO A 67 -6.78 -2.10 -15.89
C PRO A 67 -6.42 -0.63 -16.19
N VAL A 68 -6.06 0.18 -15.19
CA VAL A 68 -5.85 1.63 -15.33
C VAL A 68 -4.38 2.04 -15.18
N GLY A 69 -3.46 1.14 -14.79
CA GLY A 69 -2.01 1.39 -14.81
C GLY A 69 -1.48 2.58 -14.00
N LEU A 70 -2.30 3.21 -13.15
CA LEU A 70 -1.92 4.43 -12.43
C LEU A 70 -1.10 4.09 -11.17
N LEU A 71 0.18 4.42 -11.25
CA LEU A 71 1.11 4.40 -10.13
C LEU A 71 1.01 5.70 -9.34
N PRO A 72 0.76 5.67 -8.02
CA PRO A 72 0.83 6.88 -7.21
C PRO A 72 2.25 7.46 -7.23
N SER A 73 2.33 8.78 -7.29
CA SER A 73 3.56 9.52 -7.11
C SER A 73 4.12 9.28 -5.71
N ARG A 74 5.42 9.56 -5.53
CA ARG A 74 6.08 9.49 -4.21
C ARG A 74 5.33 10.30 -3.14
N ARG A 75 4.88 11.51 -3.49
CA ARG A 75 4.16 12.39 -2.57
C ARG A 75 2.79 11.85 -2.17
N GLU A 76 2.08 11.20 -3.10
CA GLU A 76 0.80 10.55 -2.82
C GLU A 76 0.97 9.34 -1.92
N VAL A 77 1.99 8.51 -2.17
CA VAL A 77 2.31 7.38 -1.28
C VAL A 77 2.60 7.89 0.14
N GLU A 78 3.45 8.92 0.27
CA GLU A 78 3.78 9.51 1.57
C GLU A 78 2.55 10.12 2.27
N SER A 79 1.70 10.85 1.53
CA SER A 79 0.51 11.48 2.12
C SER A 79 -0.54 10.46 2.56
N GLY A 80 -0.74 9.40 1.77
CA GLY A 80 -1.64 8.30 2.09
C GLY A 80 -1.19 7.53 3.33
N VAL A 81 0.10 7.16 3.40
CA VAL A 81 0.66 6.47 4.57
C VAL A 81 0.53 7.30 5.83
N ARG A 82 0.92 8.59 5.79
CA ARG A 82 0.79 9.49 6.95
C ARG A 82 -0.65 9.63 7.44
N TRP A 83 -1.62 9.64 6.53
CA TRP A 83 -3.03 9.68 6.90
C TRP A 83 -3.45 8.38 7.59
N LEU A 84 -3.05 7.21 7.04
CA LEU A 84 -3.36 5.91 7.63
C LEU A 84 -2.72 5.71 9.00
N GLU A 85 -1.48 6.16 9.18
CA GLU A 85 -0.78 6.15 10.47
C GLU A 85 -1.56 6.93 11.54
N ARG A 86 -2.05 8.12 11.19
CA ARG A 86 -2.76 9.01 12.11
C ARG A 86 -4.19 8.53 12.42
N GLU A 87 -4.92 8.07 11.42
CA GLU A 87 -6.38 7.88 11.53
C GLU A 87 -6.81 6.41 11.66
N VAL A 88 -5.96 5.44 11.27
CA VAL A 88 -6.35 4.03 11.14
C VAL A 88 -5.43 3.10 11.94
N TRP A 89 -4.12 3.18 11.76
CA TRP A 89 -3.18 2.26 12.40
C TRP A 89 -2.86 2.61 13.85
N GLY A 90 -3.39 3.73 14.33
CA GLY A 90 -3.26 4.13 15.73
C GLY A 90 -1.83 4.46 16.13
N ASN A 91 -1.00 4.96 15.20
CA ASN A 91 0.29 5.54 15.56
C ASN A 91 0.06 6.90 16.21
N ALA A 92 -0.27 6.83 17.49
CA ALA A 92 -0.10 7.85 18.51
C ALA A 92 1.38 8.25 18.58
N HIS A 93 1.82 9.14 17.67
CA HIS A 93 2.96 9.98 17.98
C HIS A 93 2.42 11.18 18.77
N SER A 94 2.12 10.93 20.04
CA SER A 94 2.16 11.92 21.11
C SER A 94 3.59 12.05 21.61
#